data_AF-A0A0F9G4F8-F1
#
_entry.id   AF-A0A0F9G4F8-F1
#
_cell.length_a   1.000
_cell.length_b   1.000
_cell.length_c   1.000
_cell.angle_alpha   90.00
_cell.angle_beta   90.00
_cell.angle_gamma   90.00
#
_symmetry.space_group_name_H-M   'P 1'
#
loop_
_entity.id
_entity.type
_entity.pdbx_description
1 polymer ?
#
loop_
_entity_poly.entity_id
_entity_poly.type
_entity_poly.pdbx_seq_one_letter_code
_entity_poly.pdbx_strand_id
1 'polypeptide(L)'
;MTKRMNYIPKDHIHKVCLIGGGEKCCAYLVSIIGGIACAKGTQGAYDIELELAKGTRTAKGDNCRGIAYETMVKEMEGNDERN
;
A
#
# COMPACT_ATOMS: atom_id res chain seq x y z
N MET A 1 11.90 -12.31 -13.15
CA MET A 1 10.64 -11.75 -12.62
C MET A 1 10.89 -10.33 -12.14
N THR A 2 10.51 -9.33 -12.93
CA THR A 2 10.60 -7.92 -12.55
C THR A 2 9.64 -7.67 -11.39
N LYS A 3 10.21 -7.42 -10.20
CA LYS A 3 9.46 -7.27 -8.94
C LYS A 3 8.71 -5.94 -9.01
N ARG A 4 7.43 -5.96 -9.39
CA ARG A 4 6.53 -4.80 -9.30
C ARG A 4 6.46 -4.39 -7.83
N MET A 5 7.20 -3.35 -7.46
CA MET A 5 7.02 -2.73 -6.14
C MET A 5 5.71 -1.94 -6.18
N ASN A 6 4.77 -2.38 -5.35
CA ASN A 6 3.46 -1.77 -5.18
C ASN A 6 3.55 -0.57 -4.23
N TYR A 7 4.36 0.43 -4.55
CA TYR A 7 4.53 1.61 -3.70
C TYR A 7 3.19 2.36 -3.53
N ILE A 8 3.04 3.04 -2.39
CA ILE A 8 1.84 3.85 -2.09
C ILE A 8 2.29 5.29 -1.78
N PRO A 9 1.90 6.29 -2.59
CA PRO A 9 2.16 7.70 -2.31
C PRO A 9 1.51 8.17 -1.02
N LYS A 10 2.13 9.15 -0.34
CA LYS A 10 1.68 9.65 0.97
C LYS A 10 0.21 10.09 1.00
N ASP A 11 -0.27 10.72 -0.05
CA ASP A 11 -1.66 11.15 -0.19
C ASP A 11 -2.62 9.96 -0.28
N HIS A 12 -2.22 8.92 -1.00
CA HIS A 12 -2.99 7.68 -1.14
C HIS A 12 -3.10 6.93 0.18
N ILE A 13 -2.06 6.97 1.02
CA ILE A 13 -2.05 6.33 2.34
C ILE A 13 -3.20 6.85 3.23
N HIS A 14 -3.42 8.16 3.25
CA HIS A 14 -4.44 8.77 4.11
C HIS A 14 -5.83 8.72 3.48
N LYS A 15 -5.94 8.97 2.17
CA LYS A 15 -7.23 9.08 1.46
C LYS A 15 -7.84 7.73 1.12
N VAL A 16 -6.99 6.77 0.71
CA VAL A 16 -7.43 5.45 0.24
C VAL A 16 -7.11 4.38 1.26
N CYS A 17 -5.88 4.30 1.77
CA CYS A 17 -5.51 3.25 2.72
C CYS A 17 -6.01 3.52 4.15
N LEU A 18 -6.46 4.73 4.45
CA LEU A 18 -7.05 5.13 5.73
C LEU A 18 -6.14 4.79 6.93
N ILE A 19 -4.83 5.08 6.83
CA ILE A 19 -3.90 4.84 7.94
C ILE A 19 -4.40 5.50 9.23
N GLY A 20 -4.34 4.77 10.35
CA GLY A 20 -4.90 5.22 11.63
C GLY A 20 -6.43 5.06 11.76
N GLY A 21 -7.14 4.63 10.71
CA GLY A 21 -8.59 4.43 10.71
C GLY A 21 -9.11 3.17 11.40
N GLY A 22 -8.30 2.53 12.25
CA GLY A 22 -8.66 1.27 12.92
C GLY A 22 -9.02 0.17 11.92
N GLU A 23 -10.21 -0.42 12.06
CA GLU A 23 -10.69 -1.48 11.16
C GLU A 23 -10.82 -1.04 9.70
N LYS A 24 -11.04 0.26 9.44
CA LYS A 24 -11.14 0.80 8.07
C LYS A 24 -9.77 0.92 7.39
N CYS A 25 -8.68 0.88 8.15
CA CYS A 25 -7.32 0.92 7.60
C CYS A 25 -7.07 -0.30 6.72
N CYS A 26 -6.39 -0.10 5.60
CA CYS A 26 -6.01 -1.17 4.68
C CYS A 26 -5.19 -2.23 5.41
N ALA A 27 -5.63 -3.49 5.37
CA ALA A 27 -4.91 -4.59 5.97
C ALA A 27 -3.55 -4.82 5.28
N TYR A 28 -3.47 -4.56 3.98
CA TYR A 28 -2.32 -4.89 3.13
C TYR A 28 -1.21 -3.83 3.13
N LEU A 29 -1.25 -2.87 4.04
CA LEU A 29 -0.26 -1.80 4.15
C LEU A 29 0.98 -2.32 4.89
N VAL A 30 2.15 -2.23 4.25
CA VAL A 30 3.44 -2.68 4.82
C VAL A 30 4.49 -1.60 4.70
N SER A 31 5.35 -1.49 5.72
CA SER A 31 6.52 -0.61 5.68
C SER A 31 7.66 -1.29 4.92
N ILE A 32 8.29 -0.56 4.02
CA ILE A 32 9.49 -0.96 3.29
C ILE A 32 10.59 0.10 3.49
N ILE A 33 11.82 -0.24 3.08
CA ILE A 33 12.88 0.77 2.97
C ILE A 33 12.42 1.82 1.96
N GLY A 34 12.34 3.09 2.39
CA GLY A 34 11.91 4.20 1.54
C GLY A 34 10.41 4.51 1.55
N GLY A 35 9.58 3.81 2.34
CA GLY A 35 8.19 4.22 2.56
C GLY A 35 7.22 3.08 2.80
N ILE A 36 6.03 3.20 2.21
CA ILE A 36 4.92 2.27 2.39
C ILE A 36 4.59 1.60 1.05
N ALA A 37 4.27 0.31 1.10
CA ALA A 37 3.85 -0.47 -0.05
C ALA A 37 2.59 -1.30 0.25
N CYS A 38 1.96 -1.80 -0.83
CA CYS A 38 0.87 -2.77 -0.76
C CYS A 38 1.42 -4.19 -0.88
N ALA A 39 1.14 -5.03 0.11
CA ALA A 39 1.59 -6.42 0.14
C ALA A 39 0.85 -7.34 -0.84
N LYS A 40 -0.25 -6.90 -1.45
CA LYS A 40 -1.05 -7.72 -2.37
C LYS A 40 -0.22 -8.27 -3.52
N GLY A 41 -0.43 -9.55 -3.83
CA GLY A 41 0.33 -10.25 -4.87
C GLY A 41 1.78 -10.57 -4.48
N THR A 42 2.15 -10.40 -3.20
CA THR A 42 3.44 -10.84 -2.65
C THR A 42 3.21 -11.91 -1.58
N GLN A 43 4.27 -12.61 -1.17
CA GLN A 43 4.21 -13.56 -0.06
C GLN A 43 3.69 -12.91 1.23
N GLY A 44 3.98 -11.61 1.44
CA GLY A 44 3.49 -10.89 2.62
C GLY A 44 1.96 -10.78 2.68
N ALA A 45 1.23 -10.89 1.56
CA ALA A 45 -0.23 -10.92 1.61
C ALA A 45 -0.77 -12.17 2.32
N TYR A 46 -0.08 -13.30 2.19
CA TYR A 46 -0.50 -14.57 2.79
C TYR A 46 -0.51 -14.48 4.33
N ASP A 47 0.55 -13.92 4.92
CA ASP A 47 0.64 -13.77 6.37
C ASP A 47 -0.44 -12.81 6.89
N ILE A 48 -0.72 -11.74 6.13
CA ILE A 48 -1.79 -10.78 6.43
C ILE A 48 -3.17 -11.45 6.40
N GLU A 49 -3.42 -12.30 5.39
CA GLU A 49 -4.68 -13.05 5.26
C GLU A 49 -4.86 -14.05 6.41
N LEU A 50 -3.79 -14.70 6.86
CA LEU A 50 -3.82 -15.56 8.04
C LEU A 50 -4.17 -14.78 9.31
N GLU A 51 -3.62 -13.60 9.52
CA GLU A 51 -3.95 -12.75 10.67
C GLU A 51 -5.39 -12.21 10.62
N LEU A 52 -5.89 -11.87 9.42
CA LEU A 52 -7.29 -11.49 9.21
C LEU A 52 -8.23 -12.64 9.56
N ALA A 53 -7.93 -13.85 9.08
CA ALA A 53 -8.71 -15.05 9.39
C ALA A 53 -8.70 -15.40 10.89
N LYS A 54 -7.56 -15.17 11.56
CA LYS A 54 -7.43 -15.35 13.02
C LYS A 54 -8.05 -14.20 13.83
N GLY A 55 -8.45 -13.11 13.20
CA GLY A 55 -8.96 -11.91 13.88
C GLY A 55 -7.90 -11.18 14.71
N THR A 56 -6.60 -11.44 14.48
CA THR A 56 -5.50 -10.84 15.24
C THR A 56 -5.04 -9.50 14.68
N ARG A 57 -5.52 -9.13 13.49
CA ARG A 57 -5.20 -7.86 12.83
C ARG A 57 -6.29 -6.83 13.05
N THR A 58 -5.93 -5.66 13.56
CA THR A 58 -6.86 -4.53 13.74
C THR A 58 -7.29 -3.92 12.41
N ALA A 59 -6.36 -3.76 11.46
CA ALA A 59 -6.66 -3.23 10.12
C ALA A 59 -7.31 -4.32 9.26
N LYS A 60 -8.53 -4.03 8.75
CA LYS A 60 -9.36 -5.00 8.01
C LYS A 60 -9.78 -4.50 6.62
N GLY A 61 -9.48 -3.25 6.29
CA GLY A 61 -9.88 -2.64 5.03
C GLY A 61 -9.20 -3.31 3.83
N ASP A 62 -9.95 -3.42 2.74
CA ASP A 62 -9.44 -3.90 1.45
C ASP A 62 -9.60 -2.86 0.33
N ASN A 63 -9.07 -1.66 0.58
CA ASN A 63 -9.38 -0.46 -0.21
C ASN A 63 -8.29 -0.04 -1.20
N CYS A 64 -7.14 -0.74 -1.25
CA CYS A 64 -6.01 -0.40 -2.10
C CYS A 64 -5.49 -1.61 -2.90
N ARG A 65 -4.93 -1.39 -4.09
CA ARG A 65 -4.22 -2.40 -4.91
C ARG A 65 -2.73 -2.10 -5.11
N GLY A 66 -2.22 -1.05 -4.43
CA GLY A 66 -0.91 -0.46 -4.70
C GLY A 66 -0.90 0.36 -5.99
N ILE A 67 0.12 1.19 -6.16
CA ILE A 67 0.41 1.85 -7.43
C ILE A 67 1.55 1.09 -8.09
N ALA A 68 1.35 0.64 -9.33
CA ALA A 68 2.42 0.04 -10.10
C ALA A 68 3.54 1.08 -10.29
N TYR A 69 4.79 0.69 -10.03
CA TYR A 69 5.97 1.56 -10.13
C TYR A 69 6.02 2.42 -11.41
N GLU A 70 5.54 1.91 -12.55
CA GLU A 70 5.43 2.64 -13.83
C GLU A 70 4.47 3.85 -13.78
N THR A 71 3.46 3.82 -12.90
CA THR A 71 2.54 4.95 -12.66
C THR A 71 3.14 5.95 -11.68
N MET A 72 3.93 5.48 -10.70
CA MET A 72 4.62 6.34 -9.73
C MET A 72 5.67 7.24 -10.39
N VAL A 73 6.49 6.70 -11.29
CA VAL A 73 7.52 7.49 -12.01
C VAL A 73 6.87 8.64 -12.78
N LYS A 74 5.75 8.40 -13.46
CA LYS A 74 5.00 9.44 -14.19
C LYS A 74 4.44 10.54 -13.29
N GLU A 75 3.97 10.20 -12.09
CA GLU A 75 3.47 11.18 -11.11
C GLU A 75 4.59 11.99 -10.43
N MET A 76 5.78 11.41 -10.31
CA MET A 76 6.96 12.09 -9.77
C MET A 76 7.62 13.00 -10.82
N GLU A 77 7.70 12.57 -12.08
CA GLU A 77 8.22 13.38 -13.19
C GLU A 77 7.27 14.53 -13.59
N GLY A 78 5.95 14.36 -13.42
CA GLY A 78 4.96 15.38 -13.74
C GLY A 78 4.84 16.55 -12.74
N ASN A 79 5.64 16.57 -11.67
CA ASN A 79 5.64 17.65 -10.67
C ASN A 79 6.86 18.59 -10.77
N ASP A 80 7.76 18.37 -11.74
CA ASP A 80 9.01 19.15 -11.90
C ASP A 80 8.93 20.23 -13.01
N GLU A 81 7.73 20.56 -13.50
CA GLU A 81 7.50 21.64 -14.49
C GLU A 81 6.82 22.88 -13.89
N ARG A 82 6.85 23.05 -12.56
CA ARG A 82 6.38 24.28 -11.90
C ARG A 82 7.40 24.82 -10.90
N ASN A 83 8.51 25.33 -11.41
CA ASN A 83 9.13 26.59 -10.99
C ASN A 83 10.23 27.05 -11.95
#